data_AF-A0AAV0NVF3-F1
#
_entry.id   AF-A0AAV0NVF3-F1
#
_cell.length_a   1.000
_cell.length_b   1.000
_cell.length_c   1.000
_cell.angle_alpha   90.00
_cell.angle_beta   90.00
_cell.angle_gamma   90.00
#
_symmetry.space_group_name_H-M   'P 1'
#
loop_
_entity.id
_entity.type
_entity.pdbx_description
1 polymer ?
#
loop_
_entity_poly.entity_id
_entity_poly.type
_entity_poly.pdbx_seq_one_letter_code
_entity_poly.pdbx_strand_id
1 'polypeptide(L)'
;MPWNSLMERTMKEIHEQEKTIDDIVGALKRVPIHPRVVTAIKYAHALGCELRIVSDANLFFIETILEHLGLRNYFSEINTNPGFMDEQGRLRISPYRDFTKSSHGCTLCPPNMCKGLIIERIQATIAKEVGNKKLIYLGDGAGDYCPSLKLTELDYVMPRMNFPVWELISRNPILIKAEIHEWSDGEDLEHVLLQIVEGLLNRQIQLLCWQQQQLIASSRRLLLQQLHSLQGLSQYLSREYRF
;
A
#
# COMPACT_ATOMS: atom_id res chain seq x y z
N MET A 1 -6.58 11.02 27.98
CA MET A 1 -5.15 11.21 27.66
C MET A 1 -4.95 10.82 26.20
N PRO A 2 -4.26 11.62 25.37
CA PRO A 2 -3.92 11.22 24.00
C PRO A 2 -3.13 9.91 23.98
N TRP A 3 -3.33 9.09 22.94
CA TRP A 3 -2.70 7.77 22.80
C TRP A 3 -1.17 7.82 22.96
N ASN A 4 -0.51 8.76 22.27
CA ASN A 4 0.94 8.86 22.31
C ASN A 4 1.47 9.23 23.71
N SER A 5 0.78 10.12 24.43
CA SER A 5 1.12 10.47 25.82
C SER A 5 0.94 9.30 26.78
N LEU A 6 -0.07 8.45 26.54
CA LEU A 6 -0.27 7.22 27.29
C LEU A 6 0.87 6.23 27.05
N MET A 7 1.26 6.04 25.79
CA MET A 7 2.37 5.14 25.43
C MET A 7 3.70 5.59 26.02
N GLU A 8 4.03 6.88 25.92
CA GLU A 8 5.23 7.47 26.53
C GLU A 8 5.25 7.26 28.06
N ARG A 9 4.12 7.52 28.73
CA ARG A 9 3.98 7.26 30.16
C ARG A 9 4.16 5.79 30.50
N THR A 10 3.56 4.90 29.71
CA THR A 10 3.65 3.44 29.93
C THR A 10 5.11 2.97 29.81
N MET A 11 5.86 3.45 28.82
CA MET A 11 7.27 3.08 28.67
C MET A 11 8.13 3.58 29.84
N LYS A 12 7.82 4.78 30.37
CA LYS A 12 8.44 5.29 31.59
C LYS A 12 8.16 4.36 32.78
N GLU A 13 6.90 4.00 33.01
CA GLU A 13 6.51 3.13 34.14
C GLU A 13 7.11 1.73 34.03
N ILE A 14 7.23 1.18 32.82
CA ILE A 14 7.92 -0.11 32.58
C ILE A 14 9.39 -0.03 32.97
N HIS A 15 10.08 1.06 32.60
CA HIS A 15 11.48 1.25 32.98
C HIS A 15 11.66 1.46 34.50
N GLU A 16 10.74 2.16 35.16
CA GLU A 16 10.75 2.34 36.63
C GLU A 16 10.58 1.00 37.38
N GLN A 17 10.05 -0.03 36.72
CA GLN A 17 10.00 -1.41 37.21
C GLN A 17 11.24 -2.23 36.83
N GLU A 18 12.34 -1.57 36.48
CA GLU A 18 13.63 -2.18 36.11
C GLU A 18 13.56 -3.13 34.90
N LYS A 19 12.53 -2.99 34.06
CA LYS A 19 12.44 -3.74 32.80
C LYS A 19 13.38 -3.15 31.76
N THR A 20 14.14 -4.04 31.14
CA THR A 20 15.12 -3.70 30.13
C THR A 20 14.49 -3.62 28.75
N ILE A 21 15.22 -3.03 27.80
CA ILE A 21 14.82 -3.05 26.40
C ILE A 21 14.74 -4.48 25.85
N ASP A 22 15.61 -5.39 26.32
CA ASP A 22 15.61 -6.79 25.90
C ASP A 22 14.35 -7.52 26.37
N ASP A 23 13.80 -7.17 27.54
CA ASP A 23 12.50 -7.67 27.99
C ASP A 23 11.38 -7.25 27.03
N ILE A 24 11.40 -5.99 26.59
CA ILE A 24 10.43 -5.42 25.63
C ILE A 24 10.58 -6.13 24.27
N VAL A 25 11.80 -6.25 23.76
CA VAL A 25 12.10 -6.97 22.50
C VAL A 25 11.64 -8.42 22.60
N GLY A 26 11.93 -9.10 23.72
CA GLY A 26 11.49 -10.46 23.98
C GLY A 26 9.97 -10.59 23.96
N ALA A 27 9.23 -9.62 24.54
CA ALA A 27 7.78 -9.56 24.47
C ALA A 27 7.27 -9.35 23.04
N LEU A 28 7.85 -8.41 22.29
CA LEU A 28 7.45 -8.10 20.91
C LEU A 28 7.64 -9.30 19.98
N LYS A 29 8.73 -10.08 20.16
CA LYS A 29 8.98 -11.30 19.39
C LYS A 29 7.95 -12.41 19.61
N ARG A 30 7.18 -12.35 20.72
CA ARG A 30 6.11 -13.30 21.02
C ARG A 30 4.73 -12.86 20.55
N VAL A 31 4.61 -11.67 19.93
CA VAL A 31 3.33 -11.20 19.39
C VAL A 31 2.84 -12.20 18.34
N PRO A 32 1.62 -12.76 18.50
CA PRO A 32 1.12 -13.75 17.56
C PRO A 32 0.83 -13.08 16.22
N ILE A 33 1.49 -13.56 15.17
CA ILE A 33 1.21 -13.19 13.78
C ILE A 33 0.77 -14.45 13.04
N HIS A 34 -0.36 -14.36 12.35
CA HIS A 34 -0.86 -15.47 11.58
C HIS A 34 0.14 -15.82 10.46
N PRO A 35 0.59 -17.09 10.31
CA PRO A 35 1.63 -17.44 9.36
C PRO A 35 1.32 -17.04 7.91
N ARG A 36 0.03 -17.08 7.54
CA ARG A 36 -0.42 -16.66 6.19
C ARG A 36 -0.24 -15.18 5.90
N VAL A 37 -0.22 -14.31 6.91
CA VAL A 37 0.11 -12.88 6.71
C VAL A 37 1.56 -12.71 6.26
N VAL A 38 2.48 -13.51 6.82
CA VAL A 38 3.88 -13.52 6.40
C VAL A 38 3.99 -13.99 4.95
N THR A 39 3.27 -15.05 4.57
CA THR A 39 3.24 -15.55 3.20
C THR A 39 2.66 -14.51 2.23
N ALA A 40 1.53 -13.89 2.58
CA ALA A 40 0.87 -12.87 1.78
C ALA A 40 1.79 -11.67 1.49
N ILE A 41 2.50 -11.16 2.49
CA ILE A 41 3.50 -10.08 2.33
C ILE A 41 4.58 -10.49 1.34
N LYS A 42 5.18 -11.68 1.54
CA LYS A 42 6.27 -12.16 0.67
C LYS A 42 5.82 -12.35 -0.77
N TYR A 43 4.62 -12.89 -0.96
CA TYR A 43 4.07 -13.17 -2.28
C TYR A 43 3.67 -11.87 -3.00
N ALA A 44 2.97 -10.95 -2.34
CA ALA A 44 2.64 -9.64 -2.92
C ALA A 44 3.91 -8.90 -3.38
N HIS A 45 4.96 -8.89 -2.56
CA HIS A 45 6.26 -8.33 -2.94
C HIS A 45 6.90 -9.06 -4.13
N ALA A 46 6.87 -10.40 -4.15
CA ALA A 46 7.39 -11.19 -5.27
C ALA A 46 6.64 -10.91 -6.60
N LEU A 47 5.36 -10.55 -6.51
CA LEU A 47 4.54 -10.10 -7.63
C LEU A 47 4.77 -8.63 -8.02
N GLY A 48 5.72 -7.95 -7.39
CA GLY A 48 6.11 -6.57 -7.73
C GLY A 48 5.32 -5.49 -7.01
N CYS A 49 4.52 -5.83 -6.00
CA CYS A 49 3.88 -4.82 -5.15
C CYS A 49 4.93 -4.10 -4.31
N GLU A 50 4.85 -2.77 -4.31
CA GLU A 50 5.55 -1.94 -3.33
C GLU A 50 4.75 -1.94 -2.02
N LEU A 51 5.35 -2.37 -0.92
CA LEU A 51 4.66 -2.48 0.37
C LEU A 51 5.06 -1.33 1.30
N ARG A 52 4.06 -0.73 1.97
CA ARG A 52 4.25 0.36 2.92
C ARG A 52 3.41 0.13 4.18
N ILE A 53 3.86 0.66 5.32
CA ILE A 53 3.12 0.61 6.59
C ILE A 53 2.66 2.00 6.97
N VAL A 54 1.39 2.12 7.39
CA VAL A 54 0.82 3.33 7.99
C VAL A 54 0.14 2.96 9.30
N SER A 55 0.79 3.20 10.42
CA SER A 55 0.38 2.67 11.73
C SER A 55 0.51 3.69 12.85
N ASP A 56 -0.49 3.74 13.73
CA ASP A 56 -0.47 4.58 14.94
C ASP A 56 0.24 3.90 16.14
N ALA A 57 1.06 2.87 15.86
CA ALA A 57 1.96 2.25 16.83
C ALA A 57 3.22 3.12 17.03
N ASN A 58 4.42 2.54 16.99
CA ASN A 58 5.68 3.28 16.94
C ASN A 58 6.74 2.52 16.14
N LEU A 59 7.78 3.25 15.70
CA LEU A 59 8.81 2.71 14.83
C LEU A 59 9.57 1.54 15.46
N PHE A 60 9.98 1.68 16.73
CA PHE A 60 10.73 0.66 17.45
C PHE A 60 9.97 -0.68 17.52
N PHE A 61 8.68 -0.66 17.83
CA PHE A 61 7.85 -1.88 17.89
C PHE A 61 7.71 -2.54 16.52
N ILE A 62 7.41 -1.73 15.49
CA ILE A 62 7.21 -2.24 14.14
C ILE A 62 8.49 -2.86 13.61
N GLU A 63 9.63 -2.16 13.70
CA GLU A 63 10.90 -2.68 13.17
C GLU A 63 11.34 -3.94 13.93
N THR A 64 11.21 -3.97 15.27
CA THR A 64 11.55 -5.16 16.07
C THR A 64 10.77 -6.41 15.62
N ILE A 65 9.45 -6.27 15.38
CA ILE A 65 8.61 -7.38 14.92
C ILE A 65 8.98 -7.78 13.49
N LEU A 66 9.16 -6.81 12.59
CA LEU A 66 9.52 -7.08 11.20
C LEU A 66 10.89 -7.75 11.06
N GLU A 67 11.88 -7.32 11.83
CA GLU A 67 13.21 -7.94 11.86
C GLU A 67 13.15 -9.37 12.36
N HIS A 68 12.40 -9.63 13.44
CA HIS A 68 12.20 -10.97 13.96
C HIS A 68 11.59 -11.93 12.94
N LEU A 69 10.65 -11.44 12.13
CA LEU A 69 9.97 -12.22 11.09
C LEU A 69 10.74 -12.26 9.75
N GLY A 70 11.87 -11.56 9.64
CA GLY A 70 12.62 -11.43 8.39
C GLY A 70 11.85 -10.67 7.30
N LEU A 71 10.98 -9.74 7.69
CA LEU A 71 10.09 -8.98 6.81
C LEU A 71 10.51 -7.52 6.61
N ARG A 72 11.49 -7.01 7.35
CA ARG A 72 11.84 -5.57 7.32
C ARG A 72 12.15 -5.04 5.93
N ASN A 73 12.85 -5.83 5.11
CA ASN A 73 13.29 -5.45 3.76
C ASN A 73 12.17 -5.51 2.70
N TYR A 74 10.97 -5.99 3.06
CA TYR A 74 9.83 -6.03 2.15
C TYR A 74 9.08 -4.69 2.09
N PHE A 75 9.29 -3.82 3.08
CA PHE A 75 8.59 -2.54 3.18
C PHE A 75 9.50 -1.38 2.78
N SER A 76 9.08 -0.61 1.76
CA SER A 76 9.82 0.56 1.26
C SER A 76 9.66 1.78 2.16
N GLU A 77 8.55 1.88 2.90
CA GLU A 77 8.24 3.03 3.73
C GLU A 77 7.41 2.64 4.97
N ILE A 78 7.75 3.20 6.13
CA ILE A 78 7.01 3.04 7.38
C ILE A 78 6.65 4.43 7.91
N ASN A 79 5.34 4.72 7.97
CA ASN A 79 4.79 5.94 8.56
C ASN A 79 4.16 5.62 9.90
N THR A 80 4.80 6.09 10.98
CA THR A 80 4.37 5.82 12.35
C THR A 80 4.99 6.81 13.33
N ASN A 81 4.52 6.81 14.57
CA ASN A 81 5.08 7.62 15.64
C ASN A 81 6.58 7.26 15.87
N PRO A 82 7.49 8.26 15.94
CA PRO A 82 8.88 8.00 16.26
C PRO A 82 9.05 7.29 17.61
N GLY A 83 9.95 6.31 17.66
CA GLY A 83 10.35 5.62 18.87
C GLY A 83 11.87 5.47 18.92
N PHE A 84 12.52 5.87 20.01
CA PHE A 84 13.97 5.77 20.17
C PHE A 84 14.36 5.54 21.62
N MET A 85 15.56 5.00 21.86
CA MET A 85 16.10 4.82 23.20
C MET A 85 16.83 6.10 23.65
N ASP A 86 16.53 6.60 24.84
CA ASP A 86 17.28 7.72 25.43
C ASP A 86 18.57 7.24 26.11
N GLU A 87 19.38 8.21 26.56
CA GLU A 87 20.66 7.98 27.25
C GLU A 87 20.50 7.21 28.58
N GLN A 88 19.28 7.16 29.13
CA GLN A 88 18.96 6.42 30.36
C GLN A 88 18.46 4.99 30.06
N GLY A 89 18.48 4.56 28.79
CA GLY A 89 18.01 3.23 28.37
C GLY A 89 16.49 3.12 28.32
N ARG A 90 15.76 4.24 28.26
CA ARG A 90 14.30 4.24 28.20
C ARG A 90 13.82 4.37 26.77
N LEU A 91 12.80 3.58 26.42
CA LEU A 91 12.11 3.77 25.15
C LEU A 91 11.24 5.04 25.23
N ARG A 92 11.55 6.01 24.37
CA ARG A 92 10.81 7.25 24.18
C ARG A 92 9.93 7.14 22.96
N ILE A 93 8.67 7.54 23.09
CA ILE A 93 7.69 7.56 22.00
C ILE A 93 7.20 8.99 21.84
N SER A 94 7.30 9.51 20.62
CA SER A 94 6.87 10.87 20.27
C SER A 94 5.76 10.82 19.23
N PRO A 95 4.88 11.84 19.13
CA PRO A 95 3.81 11.81 18.15
C PRO A 95 4.34 12.01 16.73
N TYR A 96 3.71 11.36 15.74
CA TYR A 96 4.05 11.54 14.32
C TYR A 96 3.97 13.01 13.88
N ARG A 97 2.99 13.74 14.40
CA ARG A 97 2.87 15.20 14.30
C ARG A 97 2.80 15.83 15.67
N ASP A 98 3.54 16.91 15.87
CA ASP A 98 3.48 17.73 17.07
C ASP A 98 2.16 18.51 17.14
N PHE A 99 1.16 17.88 17.73
CA PHE A 99 -0.19 18.42 17.89
C PHE A 99 -0.29 19.53 18.93
N THR A 100 0.79 19.83 19.66
CA THR A 100 0.83 20.98 20.58
C THR A 100 1.10 22.29 19.84
N LYS A 101 1.72 22.23 18.66
CA LYS A 101 2.00 23.38 17.80
C LYS A 101 0.90 23.64 16.78
N SER A 102 0.41 22.60 16.14
CA SER A 102 -0.65 22.72 15.15
C SER A 102 -1.47 21.44 14.98
N SER A 103 -2.78 21.61 14.78
CA SER A 103 -3.67 20.51 14.41
C SER A 103 -3.51 20.18 12.92
N HIS A 104 -3.66 18.91 12.57
CA HIS A 104 -3.74 18.47 11.18
C HIS A 104 -5.15 18.70 10.56
N GLY A 105 -6.10 19.30 11.29
CA GLY A 105 -7.40 19.75 10.77
C GLY A 105 -8.41 18.64 10.42
N CYS A 106 -8.07 17.37 10.65
CA CYS A 106 -8.99 16.25 10.40
C CYS A 106 -9.78 15.95 11.66
N THR A 107 -11.10 15.81 11.52
CA THR A 107 -12.03 15.54 12.63
C THR A 107 -12.24 14.05 12.91
N LEU A 108 -11.69 13.16 12.06
CA LEU A 108 -11.85 11.72 12.16
C LEU A 108 -10.66 11.02 12.84
N CYS A 109 -9.52 11.69 12.94
CA CYS A 109 -8.25 11.08 13.35
C CYS A 109 -7.78 11.60 14.70
N PRO A 110 -7.00 10.80 15.45
CA PRO A 110 -6.38 11.26 16.68
C PRO A 110 -5.35 12.37 16.38
N PRO A 111 -5.13 13.32 17.31
CA PRO A 111 -4.32 14.52 17.04
C PRO A 111 -2.88 14.23 16.58
N ASN A 112 -2.30 13.12 17.00
CA ASN A 112 -0.91 12.78 16.71
C ASN A 112 -0.69 12.29 15.28
N MET A 113 -1.69 11.70 14.62
CA MET A 113 -1.50 11.07 13.31
C MET A 113 -2.81 10.96 12.53
N CYS A 114 -2.82 11.52 11.32
CA CYS A 114 -3.90 11.32 10.36
C CYS A 114 -3.41 10.42 9.22
N LYS A 115 -3.86 9.15 9.22
CA LYS A 115 -3.51 8.19 8.17
C LYS A 115 -4.04 8.63 6.79
N GLY A 116 -5.16 9.34 6.72
CA GLY A 116 -5.70 9.87 5.46
C GLY A 116 -4.78 10.90 4.79
N LEU A 117 -4.19 11.84 5.55
CA LEU A 117 -3.22 12.79 4.99
C LEU A 117 -1.94 12.09 4.51
N ILE A 118 -1.56 10.98 5.14
CA ILE A 118 -0.41 10.17 4.72
C ILE A 118 -0.72 9.48 3.38
N ILE A 119 -1.93 8.92 3.22
CA ILE A 119 -2.38 8.34 1.95
C ILE A 119 -2.43 9.39 0.85
N GLU A 120 -2.97 10.59 1.10
CA GLU A 120 -2.97 11.68 0.12
C GLU A 120 -1.56 12.07 -0.33
N ARG A 121 -0.58 12.12 0.60
CA ARG A 121 0.83 12.34 0.25
C ARG A 121 1.37 11.21 -0.63
N ILE A 122 1.08 9.96 -0.29
CA ILE A 122 1.53 8.79 -1.05
C ILE A 122 0.95 8.82 -2.47
N GLN A 123 -0.34 9.11 -2.61
CA GLN A 123 -1.00 9.30 -3.91
C GLN A 123 -0.32 10.42 -4.73
N ALA A 124 0.02 11.54 -4.11
CA ALA A 124 0.70 12.66 -4.79
C ALA A 124 2.12 12.30 -5.27
N THR A 125 2.82 11.40 -4.57
CA THR A 125 4.11 10.86 -5.02
C THR A 125 3.91 9.90 -6.20
N ILE A 126 2.99 8.95 -6.05
CA ILE A 126 2.71 7.91 -7.05
C ILE A 126 2.19 8.52 -8.37
N ALA A 127 1.38 9.58 -8.31
CA ALA A 127 0.85 10.25 -9.50
C ALA A 127 1.93 10.90 -10.39
N LYS A 128 3.16 11.08 -9.86
CA LYS A 128 4.31 11.58 -10.63
C LYS A 128 5.09 10.46 -11.32
N GLU A 129 4.82 9.21 -10.97
CA GLU A 129 5.51 8.04 -11.51
C GLU A 129 4.83 7.56 -12.79
N VAL A 130 5.59 6.86 -13.64
CA VAL A 130 5.05 6.27 -14.86
C VAL A 130 4.29 5.00 -14.51
N GLY A 131 3.03 4.92 -14.95
CA GLY A 131 2.15 3.79 -14.73
C GLY A 131 1.03 4.14 -13.77
N ASN A 132 -0.21 3.77 -14.15
CA ASN A 132 -1.38 3.94 -13.29
C ASN A 132 -1.31 2.92 -12.13
N LYS A 133 -0.47 3.20 -11.13
CA LYS A 133 -0.40 2.43 -9.90
C LYS A 133 -1.73 2.56 -9.16
N LYS A 134 -2.14 1.47 -8.51
CA LYS A 134 -3.35 1.38 -7.70
C LYS A 134 -2.96 1.10 -6.27
N LEU A 135 -3.73 1.62 -5.33
CA LEU A 135 -3.55 1.36 -3.91
C LEU A 135 -4.46 0.22 -3.47
N ILE A 136 -3.91 -0.68 -2.65
CA ILE A 136 -4.66 -1.66 -1.89
C ILE A 136 -4.40 -1.33 -0.42
N TYR A 137 -5.44 -0.88 0.29
CA TYR A 137 -5.32 -0.43 1.68
C TYR A 137 -5.99 -1.44 2.62
N LEU A 138 -5.22 -2.02 3.53
CA LEU A 138 -5.70 -3.01 4.49
C LEU A 138 -5.70 -2.39 5.90
N GLY A 139 -6.74 -2.66 6.69
CA GLY A 139 -6.83 -2.14 8.05
C GLY A 139 -7.96 -2.79 8.86
N ASP A 140 -7.96 -2.52 10.16
CA ASP A 140 -8.94 -3.05 11.12
C ASP A 140 -9.44 -1.96 12.08
N GLY A 141 -8.57 -1.05 12.52
CA GLY A 141 -8.89 -0.03 13.50
C GLY A 141 -9.70 1.15 12.97
N ALA A 142 -10.38 1.88 13.85
CA ALA A 142 -11.18 3.05 13.46
C ALA A 142 -10.35 4.13 12.72
N GLY A 143 -9.06 4.23 13.01
CA GLY A 143 -8.13 5.14 12.33
C GLY A 143 -7.89 4.82 10.85
N ASP A 144 -8.32 3.64 10.39
CA ASP A 144 -8.24 3.19 8.99
C ASP A 144 -9.45 3.65 8.15
N TYR A 145 -10.50 4.21 8.79
CA TYR A 145 -11.65 4.76 8.07
C TYR A 145 -11.30 6.04 7.30
N CYS A 146 -10.56 6.96 7.92
CA CYS A 146 -10.14 8.20 7.26
C CYS A 146 -9.36 7.97 5.94
N PRO A 147 -8.32 7.13 5.88
CA PRO A 147 -7.64 6.83 4.62
C PRO A 147 -8.53 6.10 3.61
N SER A 148 -9.47 5.26 4.05
CA SER A 148 -10.43 4.59 3.16
C SER A 148 -11.28 5.59 2.37
N LEU A 149 -11.63 6.74 2.95
CA LEU A 149 -12.35 7.84 2.28
C LEU A 149 -11.50 8.59 1.23
N LYS A 150 -10.18 8.41 1.21
CA LYS A 150 -9.25 9.10 0.31
C LYS A 150 -8.93 8.31 -0.95
N LEU A 151 -9.30 7.03 -0.96
CA LEU A 151 -9.08 6.15 -2.09
C LEU A 151 -10.01 6.51 -3.26
N THR A 152 -9.59 6.15 -4.47
CA THR A 152 -10.32 6.41 -5.72
C THR A 152 -11.04 5.16 -6.21
N GLU A 153 -11.83 5.27 -7.27
CA GLU A 153 -12.52 4.13 -7.90
C GLU A 153 -11.58 3.12 -8.57
N LEU A 154 -10.29 3.44 -8.68
CA LEU A 154 -9.27 2.53 -9.19
C LEU A 154 -8.58 1.71 -8.10
N ASP A 155 -8.82 2.08 -6.84
CA ASP A 155 -8.16 1.54 -5.66
C ASP A 155 -9.05 0.49 -4.95
N TYR A 156 -8.45 -0.20 -3.98
CA TYR A 156 -9.06 -1.26 -3.20
C TYR A 156 -8.91 -0.96 -1.71
N VAL A 157 -9.95 -1.26 -0.93
CA VAL A 157 -9.89 -1.27 0.53
C VAL A 157 -10.25 -2.66 1.05
N MET A 158 -9.48 -3.14 2.03
CA MET A 158 -9.69 -4.42 2.67
C MET A 158 -9.91 -4.25 4.17
N PRO A 159 -11.16 -3.96 4.60
CA PRO A 159 -11.48 -3.82 6.00
C PRO A 159 -11.60 -5.18 6.68
N ARG A 160 -11.01 -5.32 7.87
CA ARG A 160 -11.16 -6.55 8.67
C ARG A 160 -12.58 -6.65 9.23
N MET A 161 -13.28 -7.74 8.90
CA MET A 161 -14.64 -8.00 9.37
C MET A 161 -14.73 -8.02 10.89
N ASN A 162 -15.81 -7.44 11.43
CA ASN A 162 -16.07 -7.32 12.87
C ASN A 162 -15.07 -6.43 13.64
N PHE A 163 -14.31 -5.59 12.94
CA PHE A 163 -13.47 -4.55 13.54
C PHE A 163 -13.97 -3.15 13.17
N PRO A 164 -13.56 -2.09 13.90
CA PRO A 164 -14.17 -0.78 13.77
C PRO A 164 -14.17 -0.17 12.36
N VAL A 165 -13.13 -0.39 11.54
CA VAL A 165 -13.14 0.14 10.16
C VAL A 165 -14.24 -0.48 9.31
N TRP A 166 -14.47 -1.78 9.47
CA TRP A 166 -15.53 -2.49 8.76
C TRP A 166 -16.89 -1.95 9.16
N GLU A 167 -17.16 -1.83 10.46
CA GLU A 167 -18.43 -1.25 10.94
C GLU A 167 -18.69 0.16 10.40
N LEU A 168 -17.65 1.01 10.35
CA LEU A 168 -17.76 2.37 9.85
C LEU A 168 -18.06 2.41 8.34
N ILE A 169 -17.40 1.55 7.56
CA ILE A 169 -17.65 1.41 6.12
C ILE A 169 -19.06 0.84 5.88
N SER A 170 -19.46 -0.21 6.58
CA SER A 170 -20.76 -0.87 6.40
C SER A 170 -21.95 0.07 6.72
N ARG A 171 -21.78 1.07 7.59
CA ARG A 171 -22.83 2.07 7.87
C ARG A 171 -23.17 2.94 6.66
N ASN A 172 -22.21 3.24 5.80
CA ASN A 172 -22.44 4.02 4.59
C ASN A 172 -21.38 3.73 3.51
N PRO A 173 -21.47 2.57 2.83
CA PRO A 173 -20.46 2.13 1.88
C PRO A 173 -20.34 3.04 0.65
N ILE A 174 -21.38 3.82 0.34
CA ILE A 174 -21.39 4.80 -0.77
C ILE A 174 -20.32 5.90 -0.60
N LEU A 175 -19.87 6.17 0.63
CA LEU A 175 -18.79 7.13 0.87
C LEU A 175 -17.40 6.59 0.46
N ILE A 176 -17.27 5.28 0.29
CA ILE A 176 -16.03 4.63 -0.13
C ILE A 176 -16.07 4.45 -1.64
N LYS A 177 -15.17 5.16 -2.33
CA LYS A 177 -15.05 5.06 -3.80
C LYS A 177 -14.31 3.81 -4.25
N ALA A 178 -13.38 3.33 -3.43
CA ALA A 178 -12.61 2.12 -3.71
C ALA A 178 -13.48 0.86 -3.69
N GLU A 179 -13.03 -0.17 -4.40
CA GLU A 179 -13.64 -1.50 -4.32
C GLU A 179 -13.38 -2.10 -2.93
N ILE A 180 -14.44 -2.56 -2.25
CA ILE A 180 -14.36 -3.07 -0.87
C ILE A 180 -14.24 -4.60 -0.91
N HIS A 181 -13.19 -5.14 -0.28
CA HIS A 181 -12.99 -6.58 -0.12
C HIS A 181 -12.66 -6.94 1.32
N GLU A 182 -13.66 -7.38 2.06
CA GLU A 182 -13.56 -7.68 3.48
C GLU A 182 -12.70 -8.94 3.74
N TRP A 183 -12.10 -9.04 4.92
CA TRP A 183 -11.38 -10.26 5.34
C TRP A 183 -11.57 -10.54 6.84
N SER A 184 -11.55 -11.82 7.24
CA SER A 184 -11.81 -12.23 8.63
C SER A 184 -10.55 -12.61 9.41
N ASP A 185 -9.65 -13.37 8.78
CA ASP A 185 -8.43 -13.90 9.39
C ASP A 185 -7.24 -13.87 8.41
N GLY A 186 -6.12 -14.50 8.79
CA GLY A 186 -4.93 -14.48 7.97
C GLY A 186 -5.01 -15.34 6.70
N GLU A 187 -5.82 -16.40 6.67
CA GLU A 187 -6.05 -17.19 5.44
C GLU A 187 -6.88 -16.39 4.45
N ASP A 188 -7.94 -15.75 4.94
CA ASP A 188 -8.82 -14.90 4.15
C ASP A 188 -8.07 -13.66 3.62
N LEU A 189 -7.27 -13.01 4.47
CA LEU A 189 -6.40 -11.89 4.06
C LEU A 189 -5.47 -12.29 2.92
N GLU A 190 -4.79 -13.44 3.04
CA GLU A 190 -3.92 -13.96 1.99
C GLU A 190 -4.73 -14.16 0.71
N HIS A 191 -5.84 -14.90 0.78
CA HIS A 191 -6.66 -15.22 -0.38
C HIS A 191 -7.14 -13.96 -1.13
N VAL A 192 -7.77 -13.03 -0.41
CA VAL A 192 -8.35 -11.81 -0.99
C VAL A 192 -7.26 -10.92 -1.57
N LEU A 193 -6.15 -10.72 -0.86
CA LEU A 193 -5.04 -9.89 -1.35
C LEU A 193 -4.47 -10.47 -2.65
N LEU A 194 -4.24 -11.78 -2.70
CA LEU A 194 -3.68 -12.42 -3.89
C LEU A 194 -4.63 -12.37 -5.08
N GLN A 195 -5.93 -12.57 -4.87
CA GLN A 195 -6.93 -12.42 -5.92
C GLN A 195 -6.91 -11.02 -6.55
N ILE A 196 -6.83 -9.96 -5.73
CA ILE A 196 -6.77 -8.58 -6.21
C ILE A 196 -5.47 -8.37 -7.01
N VAL A 197 -4.33 -8.74 -6.44
CA VAL A 197 -3.01 -8.53 -7.06
C VAL A 197 -2.88 -9.29 -8.38
N GLU A 198 -3.23 -10.58 -8.41
CA GLU A 198 -3.20 -11.39 -9.63
C GLU A 198 -4.19 -10.89 -10.68
N GLY A 199 -5.39 -10.47 -10.26
CA GLY A 199 -6.37 -9.85 -11.15
C GLY A 199 -5.84 -8.55 -11.79
N LEU A 200 -5.09 -7.74 -11.04
CA LEU A 200 -4.42 -6.55 -11.56
C LEU A 200 -3.31 -6.88 -12.57
N LEU A 201 -2.45 -7.85 -12.25
CA LEU A 201 -1.38 -8.32 -13.13
C LEU A 201 -1.95 -8.87 -14.44
N ASN A 202 -2.98 -9.72 -14.36
CA ASN A 202 -3.61 -10.32 -15.54
C ASN A 202 -4.21 -9.25 -16.46
N ARG A 203 -4.88 -8.23 -15.90
CA ARG A 203 -5.39 -7.10 -16.70
C ARG A 203 -4.27 -6.31 -17.36
N GLN A 204 -3.16 -6.08 -16.66
CA GLN A 204 -2.00 -5.39 -17.22
C GLN A 204 -1.36 -6.18 -18.37
N ILE A 205 -1.18 -7.49 -18.20
CA ILE A 205 -0.68 -8.39 -19.24
C ILE A 205 -1.59 -8.37 -20.47
N GLN A 206 -2.90 -8.49 -20.27
CA GLN A 206 -3.87 -8.43 -21.37
C GLN A 206 -3.83 -7.11 -22.13
N LEU A 207 -3.73 -5.97 -21.43
CA LEU A 207 -3.59 -4.65 -22.04
C LEU A 207 -2.29 -4.53 -22.86
N LEU A 208 -1.16 -5.00 -22.33
CA LEU A 208 0.12 -5.00 -23.03
C LEU A 208 0.08 -5.90 -24.27
N CYS A 209 -0.48 -7.11 -24.16
CA CYS A 209 -0.66 -8.00 -25.30
C CYS A 209 -1.54 -7.38 -26.38
N TRP A 210 -2.65 -6.74 -25.99
CA TRP A 210 -3.54 -6.05 -26.93
C TRP A 210 -2.83 -4.90 -27.64
N GLN A 211 -2.10 -4.04 -26.91
CA GLN A 211 -1.32 -2.94 -27.48
C GLN A 211 -0.27 -3.45 -28.48
N GLN A 212 0.44 -4.53 -28.13
CA GLN A 212 1.43 -5.14 -29.01
C GLN A 212 0.80 -5.67 -30.31
N GLN A 213 -0.37 -6.32 -30.23
CA GLN A 213 -1.10 -6.80 -31.41
C GLN A 213 -1.54 -5.65 -32.32
N GLN A 214 -2.01 -4.53 -31.75
CA GLN A 214 -2.39 -3.34 -32.53
C GLN A 214 -1.18 -2.71 -33.25
N LEU A 215 -0.02 -2.66 -32.60
CA LEU A 215 1.22 -2.17 -33.21
C LEU A 215 1.64 -3.07 -34.38
N ILE A 216 1.64 -4.39 -34.19
CA ILE A 216 1.97 -5.37 -35.24
C ILE A 216 1.01 -5.22 -36.43
N ALA A 217 -0.29 -5.11 -36.16
CA ALA A 217 -1.30 -4.93 -37.21
C ALA A 217 -1.12 -3.62 -38.00
N SER A 218 -0.79 -2.53 -37.29
CA SER A 218 -0.53 -1.21 -37.90
C SER A 218 0.73 -1.22 -38.76
N SER A 219 1.83 -1.79 -38.27
CA SER A 219 3.08 -1.94 -39.04
C SER A 219 2.87 -2.81 -40.27
N ARG A 220 2.13 -3.91 -40.16
CA ARG A 220 1.80 -4.77 -41.31
C ARG A 220 0.98 -4.02 -42.36
N ARG A 221 0.00 -3.20 -41.95
CA ARG A 221 -0.80 -2.38 -42.85
C ARG A 221 0.05 -1.35 -43.61
N LEU A 222 0.98 -0.68 -42.92
CA LEU A 222 1.88 0.29 -43.53
C LEU A 222 2.81 -0.35 -44.57
N LEU A 223 3.38 -1.52 -44.25
CA LEU A 223 4.22 -2.29 -45.18
C LEU A 223 3.43 -2.72 -46.43
N LEU A 224 2.19 -3.17 -46.27
CA LEU A 224 1.32 -3.52 -47.40
C LEU A 224 1.04 -2.29 -48.29
N GLN A 225 0.76 -1.13 -47.70
CA GLN A 225 0.56 0.11 -48.47
C GLN A 225 1.81 0.51 -49.28
N GLN A 226 3.00 0.39 -48.68
CA GLN A 226 4.27 0.65 -49.36
C GLN A 226 4.56 -0.36 -50.49
N LEU A 227 4.23 -1.64 -50.30
CA LEU A 227 4.37 -2.65 -51.35
C LEU A 227 3.43 -2.38 -52.53
N HIS A 228 2.18 -2.01 -52.24
CA HIS A 228 1.21 -1.67 -53.29
C HIS A 228 1.63 -0.43 -54.09
N SER A 229 2.20 0.60 -53.44
CA SER A 229 2.70 1.78 -54.16
C SER A 229 3.91 1.46 -55.05
N LEU A 230 4.83 0.62 -54.58
CA LEU A 230 5.97 0.15 -55.40
C LEU A 230 5.54 -0.70 -56.60
N GLN A 231 4.56 -1.59 -56.42
CA GLN A 231 3.98 -2.38 -57.52
C GLN A 231 3.28 -1.48 -58.54
N GLY A 232 2.54 -0.46 -58.08
CA GLY A 232 1.91 0.53 -58.96
C GLY A 232 2.93 1.33 -59.78
N LEU A 233 4.02 1.77 -59.15
CA LEU A 233 5.14 2.44 -59.84
C LEU A 233 5.83 1.54 -60.87
N SER A 234 6.08 0.27 -60.52
CA SER A 234 6.66 -0.70 -61.45
C SER A 234 5.75 -0.94 -62.67
N GLN A 235 4.43 -1.04 -62.46
CA GLN A 235 3.47 -1.19 -63.55
C GLN A 235 3.41 0.04 -64.45
N TYR A 236 3.44 1.24 -63.87
CA TYR A 236 3.49 2.51 -64.59
C TYR A 236 4.73 2.58 -65.50
N LEU A 237 5.92 2.34 -64.94
CA LEU A 237 7.18 2.33 -65.71
C LEU A 237 7.16 1.25 -66.80
N SER A 238 6.65 0.05 -66.51
CA SER A 238 6.55 -1.02 -67.52
C SER A 238 5.57 -0.72 -68.68
N ARG A 239 4.71 0.30 -68.55
CA ARG A 239 3.84 0.79 -69.63
C ARG A 239 4.49 1.92 -70.43
N GLU A 240 5.26 2.80 -69.80
CA GLU A 240 6.00 3.87 -70.49
C GLU A 240 7.12 3.36 -71.39
N TYR A 241 7.71 2.19 -71.09
CA TYR A 241 8.82 1.62 -71.87
C TYR A 241 8.43 0.52 -72.87
N ARG A 242 7.14 0.36 -73.21
CA ARG A 242 6.72 -0.46 -74.37
C ARG A 242 6.78 0.40 -75.63
N PHE A 243 7.95 0.45 -76.25
CA PHE A 243 8.12 0.80 -77.65
C PHE A 243 7.78 -0.40 -78.55
#